data_AF-A0A257PWE0-F1
#
_entry.id   AF-A0A257PWE0-F1
#
_cell.length_a   1.000
_cell.length_b   1.000
_cell.length_c   1.000
_cell.angle_alpha   90.00
_cell.angle_beta   90.00
_cell.angle_gamma   90.00
#
_symmetry.space_group_name_H-M   'P 1'
#
loop_
_entity.id
_entity.type
_entity.pdbx_description
1 polymer ?
#
loop_
_entity_poly.entity_id
_entity_poly.type
_entity_poly.pdbx_seq_one_letter_code
_entity_poly.pdbx_strand_id
1 'polypeptide(L)'
;MNPRMLERLQHLAAERERALGQEIARQQAALAQIAQQRSVLAAYRDRLTDGWTGGGTVSAAQAQSADRFVAASRGAEAQVEQAEARARAALAHALAALAAEQARRQQLETAQQDAAARLAREAEQRRERLQPWRPAAGRSGF
;
A
#
# COMPACT_ATOMS: atom_id res chain seq x y z
N MET A 1 11.57 -26.99 -6.31
CA MET A 1 10.29 -26.26 -6.43
C MET A 1 9.93 -26.19 -7.90
N ASN A 2 8.68 -26.43 -8.28
CA ASN A 2 8.27 -26.51 -9.70
C ASN A 2 8.23 -25.10 -10.32
N PRO A 3 8.81 -24.83 -11.51
CA PRO A 3 8.79 -23.52 -12.16
C PRO A 3 7.37 -22.97 -12.37
N ARG A 4 6.39 -23.81 -12.72
CA ARG A 4 4.98 -23.39 -12.84
C ARG A 4 4.38 -22.89 -11.52
N MET A 5 4.85 -23.44 -10.41
CA MET A 5 4.41 -23.00 -9.07
C MET A 5 5.01 -21.64 -8.72
N LEU A 6 6.28 -21.39 -9.07
CA LEU A 6 6.93 -20.09 -8.86
C LEU A 6 6.24 -18.99 -9.67
N GLU A 7 5.94 -19.24 -10.95
CA GLU A 7 5.19 -18.30 -11.80
C GLU A 7 3.81 -17.97 -11.22
N ARG A 8 3.08 -18.99 -10.74
CA ARG A 8 1.78 -18.77 -10.08
C ARG A 8 1.90 -17.93 -8.81
N LEU A 9 2.93 -18.16 -8.00
CA LEU A 9 3.18 -17.37 -6.79
C LEU A 9 3.55 -15.92 -7.11
N GLN A 10 4.33 -15.68 -8.18
CA GLN A 10 4.63 -14.32 -8.64
C GLN A 10 3.39 -13.58 -9.14
N HIS A 11 2.52 -14.28 -9.88
CA HIS A 11 1.26 -13.69 -10.33
C HIS A 11 0.37 -13.27 -9.15
N LEU A 12 0.19 -14.17 -8.16
CA LEU A 12 -0.59 -13.87 -6.95
C LEU A 12 0.03 -12.73 -6.12
N ALA A 13 1.36 -12.69 -6.01
CA ALA A 13 2.06 -11.60 -5.32
C ALA A 13 1.82 -10.26 -6.03
N ALA A 14 1.90 -10.23 -7.36
CA ALA A 14 1.64 -9.02 -8.15
C ALA A 14 0.18 -8.54 -8.04
N GLU A 15 -0.79 -9.46 -8.00
CA GLU A 15 -2.19 -9.11 -7.75
C GLU A 15 -2.38 -8.52 -6.35
N ARG A 16 -1.72 -9.09 -5.34
CA ARG A 16 -1.79 -8.61 -3.96
C ARG A 16 -1.13 -7.24 -3.79
N GLU A 17 0.01 -6.98 -4.44
CA GLU A 17 0.63 -5.65 -4.51
C GLU A 17 -0.33 -4.61 -5.10
N ARG A 18 -1.01 -4.93 -6.21
CA ARG A 18 -2.01 -4.05 -6.82
C ARG A 18 -3.18 -3.76 -5.89
N ALA A 19 -3.70 -4.78 -5.22
CA ALA A 19 -4.79 -4.63 -4.25
C ALA A 19 -4.38 -3.72 -3.08
N LEU A 20 -3.17 -3.92 -2.54
CA LEU A 20 -2.62 -3.06 -1.49
C LEU A 20 -2.40 -1.62 -1.97
N GLY A 21 -1.94 -1.42 -3.21
CA GLY A 21 -1.83 -0.09 -3.82
C GLY A 21 -3.18 0.62 -3.94
N GLN A 22 -4.24 -0.09 -4.34
CA GLN A 22 -5.59 0.47 -4.38
C GLN A 22 -6.10 0.81 -2.97
N GLU A 23 -5.82 -0.03 -1.98
CA GLU A 23 -6.21 0.23 -0.59
C GLU A 23 -5.50 1.48 -0.04
N ILE A 24 -4.20 1.64 -0.29
CA ILE A 24 -3.44 2.84 0.07
C ILE A 24 -4.07 4.09 -0.54
N ALA A 25 -4.41 4.05 -1.84
CA ALA A 25 -5.04 5.18 -2.52
C ALA A 25 -6.42 5.52 -1.91
N ARG A 26 -7.22 4.53 -1.53
CA ARG A 26 -8.51 4.74 -0.84
C ARG A 26 -8.31 5.39 0.52
N GLN A 27 -7.35 4.92 1.33
CA GLN A 27 -7.09 5.49 2.65
C GLN A 27 -6.55 6.92 2.56
N GLN A 28 -5.71 7.22 1.55
CA GLN A 28 -5.26 8.58 1.28
C GLN A 28 -6.41 9.51 0.87
N ALA A 29 -7.32 9.04 0.01
CA ALA A 29 -8.51 9.80 -0.37
C ALA A 29 -9.42 10.05 0.86
N ALA A 30 -9.59 9.07 1.73
CA ALA A 30 -10.34 9.22 2.98
C ALA A 30 -9.71 10.30 3.89
N LEU A 31 -8.38 10.30 4.05
CA LEU A 31 -7.68 11.32 4.81
C LEU A 31 -7.83 12.73 4.21
N ALA A 32 -7.79 12.85 2.88
CA ALA A 32 -8.02 14.13 2.20
C ALA A 32 -9.46 14.63 2.43
N GLN A 33 -10.45 13.73 2.37
CA GLN A 33 -11.84 14.08 2.66
C GLN A 33 -12.03 14.51 4.12
N ILE A 34 -11.38 13.82 5.07
CA ILE A 34 -11.37 14.19 6.48
C ILE A 34 -10.74 15.57 6.69
N ALA A 35 -9.61 15.86 6.04
CA ALA A 35 -8.98 17.18 6.10
C ALA A 35 -9.92 18.28 5.57
N GLN A 36 -10.67 18.00 4.50
CA GLN A 36 -11.69 18.92 3.99
C GLN A 36 -12.82 19.15 5.00
N GLN A 37 -13.32 18.09 5.65
CA GLN A 37 -14.35 18.22 6.70
C GLN A 37 -13.86 19.08 7.87
N ARG A 38 -12.61 18.90 8.31
CA ARG A 38 -11.99 19.74 9.35
C ARG A 38 -11.94 21.20 8.93
N SER A 39 -11.53 21.48 7.70
CA SER A 39 -11.49 22.85 7.15
C SER A 39 -12.87 23.51 7.14
N VAL A 40 -13.92 22.78 6.73
CA VAL A 40 -15.30 23.30 6.76
C VAL A 40 -15.76 23.59 8.19
N LEU A 41 -15.52 22.68 9.14
CA LEU A 41 -15.88 22.88 10.54
C LEU A 41 -15.13 24.07 11.16
N ALA A 42 -13.84 24.25 10.85
CA ALA A 42 -13.05 25.38 11.30
C ALA A 42 -13.59 26.70 10.75
N ALA A 43 -13.77 26.80 9.42
CA ALA A 43 -14.29 28.00 8.78
C ALA A 43 -15.67 28.41 9.29
N TYR A 44 -16.52 27.44 9.64
CA TYR A 44 -17.84 27.73 10.21
C TYR A 44 -17.74 28.25 11.65
N ARG A 45 -16.77 27.75 12.43
CA ARG A 45 -16.48 28.21 13.80
C ARG A 45 -15.95 29.64 13.80
N ASP A 46 -15.09 29.97 12.85
CA ASP A 46 -14.55 31.32 12.67
C ASP A 46 -15.67 32.30 12.35
N ARG A 47 -16.53 31.98 11.37
CA ARG A 47 -17.70 32.81 11.01
C ARG A 47 -18.64 33.04 12.19
N LEU A 48 -18.89 32.01 13.00
CA LEU A 48 -19.70 32.17 14.20
C LEU A 48 -19.01 33.13 15.16
N THR A 49 -17.73 32.92 15.45
CA THR A 49 -16.96 33.75 16.38
C THR A 49 -16.92 35.22 15.94
N ASP A 50 -16.69 35.50 14.66
CA ASP A 50 -16.72 36.84 14.08
C ASP A 50 -18.11 37.50 14.22
N GLY A 51 -19.18 36.72 14.04
CA GLY A 51 -20.55 37.18 14.23
C GLY A 51 -20.87 37.56 15.68
N TRP A 52 -20.23 36.92 16.66
CA TRP A 52 -20.38 37.22 18.08
C TRP A 52 -19.55 38.43 18.54
N THR A 53 -18.33 38.59 18.02
CA THR A 53 -17.43 39.69 18.40
C THR A 53 -17.77 41.01 17.71
N GLY A 54 -18.49 40.97 16.58
CA GLY A 54 -18.90 42.15 15.80
C GLY A 54 -19.93 43.07 16.48
N GLY A 55 -20.40 42.77 17.70
CA GLY A 55 -21.20 43.67 18.53
C GLY A 55 -22.65 43.91 18.07
N GLY A 56 -23.14 43.16 17.07
CA GLY A 56 -24.54 43.22 16.65
C GLY A 56 -25.47 42.62 17.71
N THR A 57 -26.67 43.18 17.86
CA THR A 57 -27.72 42.57 18.69
C THR A 57 -28.12 41.21 18.11
N VAL A 58 -27.68 40.14 18.76
CA VAL A 58 -28.01 38.75 18.42
C VAL A 58 -29.36 38.42 19.05
N SER A 59 -30.32 37.93 18.25
CA SER A 59 -31.60 37.47 18.79
C SER A 59 -31.42 36.22 19.66
N ALA A 60 -32.32 36.00 20.63
CA ALA A 60 -32.30 34.80 21.47
C ALA A 60 -32.36 33.49 20.65
N ALA A 61 -33.06 33.50 19.50
CA ALA A 61 -33.12 32.36 18.58
C ALA A 61 -31.76 32.08 17.90
N GLN A 62 -31.02 33.12 17.53
CA GLN A 62 -29.66 32.97 16.98
C GLN A 62 -28.67 32.46 18.03
N ALA A 63 -28.78 32.93 19.28
CA ALA A 63 -27.97 32.43 20.39
C ALA A 63 -28.20 30.93 20.64
N GLN A 64 -29.47 30.50 20.73
CA GLN A 64 -29.80 29.09 20.89
C GLN A 64 -29.35 28.21 19.71
N SER A 65 -29.43 28.73 18.49
CA SER A 65 -28.94 28.03 17.30
C SER A 65 -27.43 27.82 17.35
N ALA A 66 -26.67 28.85 17.74
CA ALA A 66 -25.23 28.77 17.89
C ALA A 66 -24.81 27.78 19.00
N ASP A 67 -25.50 27.77 20.15
CA ASP A 67 -25.22 26.79 21.22
C ASP A 67 -25.44 25.35 20.76
N ARG A 68 -26.54 25.10 20.03
CA ARG A 68 -26.81 23.77 19.43
C ARG A 68 -25.73 23.40 18.41
N PHE A 69 -25.28 24.36 17.61
CA PHE A 69 -24.19 24.15 16.67
C PHE A 69 -22.88 23.82 17.38
N VAL A 70 -22.48 24.56 18.41
CA VAL A 70 -21.24 24.31 19.16
C VAL A 70 -21.27 22.93 19.81
N ALA A 71 -22.42 22.52 20.36
CA ALA A 71 -22.58 21.16 20.90
C ALA A 71 -22.44 20.09 19.81
N ALA A 72 -23.08 20.30 18.64
CA ALA A 72 -22.98 19.38 17.51
C ALA A 72 -21.57 19.34 16.90
N SER A 73 -20.87 20.48 16.85
CA SER A 73 -19.53 20.59 16.26
C SER A 73 -18.49 19.82 17.09
N ARG A 74 -18.59 19.87 18.43
CA ARG A 74 -17.74 19.05 19.31
C ARG A 74 -17.92 17.56 19.06
N GLY A 75 -19.16 17.11 18.88
CA GLY A 75 -19.47 15.72 18.53
C GLY A 75 -18.92 15.34 17.16
N ALA A 76 -19.06 16.23 16.17
CA ALA A 76 -18.52 16.03 14.83
C ALA A 76 -16.97 15.99 14.83
N GLU A 77 -16.31 16.86 15.59
CA GLU A 77 -14.85 16.88 15.74
C GLU A 77 -14.32 15.57 16.30
N ALA A 78 -14.92 15.06 17.38
CA ALA A 78 -14.52 13.77 17.95
C ALA A 78 -14.69 12.61 16.95
N GLN A 79 -15.76 12.61 16.15
CA GLN A 79 -15.98 11.61 15.10
C GLN A 79 -14.95 11.73 13.98
N VAL A 80 -14.62 12.95 13.57
CA VAL A 80 -13.62 13.24 12.53
C VAL A 80 -12.22 12.82 12.99
N GLU A 81 -11.85 13.09 14.24
CA GLU A 81 -10.57 12.65 14.83
C GLU A 81 -10.47 11.12 14.90
N GLN A 82 -11.56 10.45 15.31
CA GLN A 82 -11.60 8.99 15.32
C GLN A 82 -11.50 8.40 13.91
N ALA A 83 -12.18 9.00 12.93
CA ALA A 83 -12.09 8.59 11.53
C ALA A 83 -10.67 8.80 11.00
N GLU A 84 -10.03 9.92 11.35
CA GLU A 84 -8.64 10.22 10.97
C GLU A 84 -7.68 9.19 11.55
N ALA A 85 -7.79 8.89 12.85
CA ALA A 85 -6.94 7.91 13.52
C ALA A 85 -7.08 6.52 12.87
N ARG A 86 -8.31 6.10 12.55
CA ARG A 86 -8.58 4.82 11.87
C ARG A 86 -7.98 4.79 10.47
N ALA A 87 -8.19 5.84 9.67
CA ALA A 87 -7.65 5.92 8.31
C ALA A 87 -6.12 5.95 8.31
N ARG A 88 -5.48 6.67 9.25
CA ARG A 88 -4.02 6.68 9.42
C ARG A 88 -3.49 5.29 9.81
N ALA A 89 -4.14 4.61 10.74
CA ALA A 89 -3.74 3.26 11.16
C ALA A 89 -3.89 2.25 10.00
N ALA A 90 -5.00 2.31 9.26
CA ALA A 90 -5.23 1.49 8.09
C ALA A 90 -4.19 1.75 6.99
N LEU A 91 -3.86 3.01 6.73
CA LEU A 91 -2.81 3.40 5.78
C LEU A 91 -1.45 2.86 6.19
N ALA A 92 -1.06 3.02 7.46
CA ALA A 92 0.21 2.52 7.98
C ALA A 92 0.31 0.99 7.85
N HIS A 93 -0.78 0.28 8.16
CA HIS A 93 -0.86 -1.18 8.00
C HIS A 93 -0.74 -1.59 6.52
N ALA A 94 -1.45 -0.91 5.61
CA ALA A 94 -1.40 -1.20 4.18
C ALA A 94 0.00 -0.95 3.58
N LEU A 95 0.69 0.12 4.00
CA LEU A 95 2.07 0.41 3.61
C LEU A 95 3.04 -0.67 4.10
N ALA A 96 2.92 -1.10 5.37
CA ALA A 96 3.74 -2.18 5.91
C ALA A 96 3.50 -3.51 5.18
N ALA A 97 2.23 -3.83 4.89
CA ALA A 97 1.87 -5.01 4.12
C ALA A 97 2.42 -4.97 2.69
N LEU A 98 2.41 -3.80 2.03
CA LEU A 98 2.98 -3.63 0.70
C LEU A 98 4.49 -3.86 0.71
N ALA A 99 5.21 -3.30 1.68
CA ALA A 99 6.65 -3.52 1.82
C ALA A 99 6.99 -5.01 2.03
N ALA A 100 6.20 -5.71 2.86
CA ALA A 100 6.37 -7.14 3.07
C ALA A 100 6.10 -7.96 1.80
N GLU A 101 5.08 -7.61 1.02
CA GLU A 101 4.77 -8.30 -0.23
C GLU A 101 5.84 -8.06 -1.30
N GLN A 102 6.37 -6.83 -1.39
CA GLN A 102 7.49 -6.51 -2.28
C GLN A 102 8.75 -7.29 -1.92
N ALA A 103 9.07 -7.41 -0.63
CA ALA A 103 10.19 -8.24 -0.17
C ALA A 103 9.98 -9.72 -0.52
N ARG A 104 8.75 -10.23 -0.36
CA ARG A 104 8.40 -11.59 -0.77
C ARG A 104 8.57 -11.80 -2.27
N ARG A 105 8.18 -10.82 -3.08
CA ARG A 105 8.33 -10.87 -4.54
C ARG A 105 9.80 -10.93 -4.96
N GLN A 106 10.66 -10.13 -4.33
CA GLN A 106 12.11 -10.19 -4.54
C GLN A 106 12.67 -11.58 -4.21
N GLN A 107 12.25 -12.18 -3.09
CA GLN A 107 12.67 -13.54 -2.73
C GLN A 107 12.22 -14.58 -3.77
N LEU A 108 11.00 -14.47 -4.30
CA LEU A 108 10.49 -15.35 -5.36
C LEU A 108 11.27 -15.19 -6.67
N GLU A 109 11.67 -13.96 -7.01
CA GLU A 109 12.50 -13.68 -8.18
C GLU A 109 13.89 -14.31 -8.04
N THR A 110 14.56 -14.14 -6.89
CA THR A 110 15.84 -14.81 -6.60
C THR A 110 15.70 -16.33 -6.68
N ALA A 111 14.65 -16.90 -6.09
CA ALA A 111 14.41 -18.34 -6.14
C ALA A 111 14.19 -18.85 -7.58
N GLN A 112 13.56 -18.05 -8.45
CA GLN A 112 13.38 -18.39 -9.86
C GLN A 112 14.71 -18.35 -10.63
N GLN A 113 15.54 -17.33 -10.39
CA GLN A 113 16.87 -17.21 -10.98
C GLN A 113 17.77 -18.40 -10.57
N ASP A 114 17.76 -18.76 -9.28
CA ASP A 114 18.50 -19.91 -8.77
C ASP A 114 18.01 -21.23 -9.39
N ALA A 115 16.69 -21.41 -9.51
CA ALA A 115 16.12 -22.58 -10.15
C ALA A 115 16.53 -22.68 -11.64
N ALA A 116 16.50 -21.56 -12.37
CA ALA A 116 16.94 -21.50 -13.76
C ALA A 116 18.43 -21.83 -13.90
N ALA A 117 19.29 -21.27 -13.03
CA ALA A 117 20.72 -21.54 -13.03
C ALA A 117 21.05 -23.00 -12.71
N ARG A 118 20.28 -23.67 -11.83
CA ARG A 118 20.42 -25.11 -11.57
C ARG A 118 20.03 -25.94 -12.78
N LEU A 119 18.89 -25.64 -13.40
CA LEU A 119 18.43 -26.33 -14.61
C LEU A 119 19.41 -26.19 -15.78
N ALA A 120 20.01 -25.02 -15.95
CA ALA A 120 21.03 -24.79 -16.97
C ALA A 120 22.28 -25.66 -16.72
N ARG A 121 22.79 -25.69 -15.48
CA ARG A 121 23.93 -26.53 -15.08
C ARG A 121 23.65 -28.03 -15.28
N GLU A 122 22.46 -28.50 -14.92
CA GLU A 122 22.08 -29.89 -15.16
C GLU A 122 21.98 -30.24 -16.64
N ALA A 123 21.51 -29.31 -17.48
CA ALA A 123 21.43 -29.51 -18.91
C ALA A 123 22.82 -29.58 -19.55
N GLU A 124 23.76 -28.75 -19.08
CA GLU A 124 25.17 -28.77 -19.50
C GLU A 124 25.85 -30.10 -19.12
N GLN A 125 25.71 -30.54 -17.87
CA GLN A 125 26.22 -31.85 -17.43
C GLN A 125 25.63 -33.02 -18.22
N ARG A 126 24.35 -32.94 -18.59
CA ARG A 126 23.72 -33.96 -19.45
C ARG A 126 24.32 -33.96 -20.86
N ARG A 127 24.60 -32.79 -21.43
CA ARG A 127 25.28 -32.67 -22.73
C ARG A 127 26.70 -33.25 -22.68
N GLU A 128 27.46 -32.97 -21.63
CA GLU A 128 28.81 -33.53 -21.43
C GLU A 128 28.80 -35.06 -21.35
N ARG A 129 27.86 -35.66 -20.60
CA ARG A 129 27.74 -37.12 -20.49
C ARG A 129 27.31 -37.80 -21.79
N LEU A 130 26.52 -37.11 -22.61
CA LEU A 130 26.05 -37.60 -23.91
C LEU A 130 27.05 -37.32 -25.03
N GLN A 131 28.17 -36.65 -24.74
CA GLN A 131 29.22 -36.39 -25.72
C GLN A 131 29.96 -37.72 -26.00
N PRO A 132 29.89 -38.27 -27.23
CA PRO A 132 30.55 -39.52 -27.54
C PRO A 132 32.06 -39.36 -27.35
N TRP A 133 32.68 -40.29 -26.62
CA TRP A 133 34.12 -40.32 -26.42
C TRP A 133 34.82 -40.32 -27.79
N ARG A 134 35.46 -39.21 -28.13
CA ARG A 134 36.36 -39.12 -29.28
C ARG A 134 37.78 -39.34 -28.76
N PRO A 135 38.48 -40.42 -29.14
CA PRO A 135 39.91 -40.49 -28.88
C PRO A 135 40.56 -39.27 -29.54
N ALA A 136 41.50 -38.64 -28.83
CA ALA A 136 42.30 -37.57 -29.40
C ALA A 136 43.04 -38.10 -30.64
N ALA A 137 42.56 -37.71 -31.82
CA ALA A 137 43.21 -38.02 -33.09
C ALA A 137 44.51 -37.21 -33.16
N GLY A 138 45.58 -37.76 -32.61
CA GLY A 138 46.87 -37.06 -32.59
C GLY A 138 47.87 -37.65 -31.62
N ARG A 139 48.22 -38.92 -31.78
CA ARG A 139 49.53 -39.47 -31.39
C ARG A 139 49.77 -40.82 -32.08
N SER A 140 49.65 -40.84 -33.40
CA SER A 140 50.38 -41.83 -34.20
C SER A 140 51.72 -41.20 -34.54
N GLY A 141 52.65 -41.28 -33.60
CA GLY A 141 54.06 -41.19 -33.95
C GLY A 141 54.44 -42.52 -34.57
N PHE A 142 54.91 -42.48 -35.82
CA PHE A 142 55.99 -43.27 -36.39
C PHE A 142 56.27 -42.72 -37.79
#